data_AF-A0A1M5JS30-F1
#
_entry.id   AF-A0A1M5JS30-F1
#
_cell.length_a   1.000
_cell.length_b   1.000
_cell.length_c   1.000
_cell.angle_alpha   90.00
_cell.angle_beta   90.00
_cell.angle_gamma   90.00
#
_symmetry.space_group_name_H-M   'P 1'
#
loop_
_entity.id
_entity.type
_entity.pdbx_description
1 polymer ?
#
loop_
_entity_poly.entity_id
_entity_poly.type
_entity_poly.pdbx_seq_one_letter_code
_entity_poly.pdbx_strand_id
1 'polypeptide(L)'
;MLFLPITLNGKFFVNYTVILNLKTMKKTLYIFAILALASCKKEESKVVEPLYPTTTEEIAQTPAALGEEIFNGKGNCVSCHQVNKKAIGPSLQDIAKIYKDKGADMVTFLKGEGEPIVDPSQYEVMKANFVITKAMTDEELKGLEAYVYSTLN
;
A
#
# COMPACT_ATOMS: atom_id res chain seq x y z
N MET A 1 12.50 46.60 59.21
CA MET A 1 13.20 46.47 57.90
C MET A 1 12.83 45.12 57.31
N LEU A 2 12.53 44.95 56.02
CA LEU A 2 12.12 45.87 54.95
C LEU A 2 11.13 45.11 54.01
N PHE A 3 10.39 45.86 53.21
CA PHE A 3 9.30 45.56 52.27
C PHE A 3 9.18 44.20 51.53
N LEU A 4 7.89 43.83 51.34
CA LEU A 4 7.18 43.33 50.12
C LEU A 4 7.75 43.83 48.76
N PRO A 5 7.23 43.43 47.56
CA PRO A 5 6.05 42.60 47.20
C PRO A 5 6.46 41.23 46.54
N ILE A 6 5.86 40.54 45.54
CA ILE A 6 4.85 40.75 44.45
C ILE A 6 3.96 39.47 44.27
N THR A 7 2.86 39.63 43.52
CA THR A 7 1.78 38.68 43.15
C THR A 7 2.06 37.97 41.78
N LEU A 8 1.18 37.29 41.02
CA LEU A 8 -0.31 37.21 40.92
C LEU A 8 -0.75 35.92 40.15
N ASN A 9 -2.08 35.74 39.96
CA ASN A 9 -2.80 34.64 39.26
C ASN A 9 -2.94 33.31 40.03
N GLY A 10 -4.11 32.84 40.46
CA GLY A 10 -5.42 33.51 40.61
C GLY A 10 -6.54 33.05 39.67
N LYS A 11 -7.38 32.10 40.12
CA LYS A 11 -8.85 32.06 39.87
C LYS A 11 -9.56 31.04 40.77
N PHE A 12 -10.86 31.23 40.95
CA PHE A 12 -11.75 30.49 41.86
C PHE A 12 -12.65 29.50 41.11
N PHE A 13 -13.04 28.41 41.79
CA PHE A 13 -14.31 27.66 41.69
C PHE A 13 -14.78 27.11 40.33
N VAL A 14 -15.30 25.87 40.35
CA VAL A 14 -16.74 25.56 40.19
C VAL A 14 -17.00 24.11 40.63
N ASN A 15 -18.12 23.86 41.32
CA ASN A 15 -18.65 22.51 41.56
C ASN A 15 -19.54 22.11 40.38
N TYR A 16 -19.31 20.95 39.74
CA TYR A 16 -20.35 20.35 38.89
C TYR A 16 -20.25 18.82 38.74
N THR A 17 -21.32 18.14 39.19
CA THR A 17 -22.07 17.12 38.42
C THR A 17 -21.38 15.85 37.92
N VAL A 18 -21.76 14.73 38.56
CA VAL A 18 -22.00 13.40 37.95
C VAL A 18 -20.84 12.81 37.12
N ILE A 19 -19.81 12.31 37.82
CA ILE A 19 -18.91 11.30 37.25
C ILE A 19 -19.55 9.92 37.40
N LEU A 20 -20.24 9.52 36.34
CA LEU A 20 -20.33 8.17 35.75
C LEU A 20 -19.73 7.00 36.57
N ASN A 21 -20.53 5.96 36.85
CA ASN A 21 -20.25 4.53 36.52
C ASN A 21 -21.36 3.56 37.04
N LEU A 22 -22.53 3.53 36.39
CA LEU A 22 -23.58 2.54 36.71
C LEU A 22 -23.38 1.23 35.92
N LYS A 23 -22.54 0.34 36.48
CA LYS A 23 -22.16 -0.97 35.92
C LYS A 23 -23.37 -1.89 35.68
N THR A 24 -23.83 -1.99 34.43
CA THR A 24 -25.09 -2.68 34.07
C THR A 24 -24.89 -3.72 32.95
N MET A 25 -25.37 -4.94 33.21
CA MET A 25 -25.70 -6.10 32.34
C MET A 25 -25.18 -6.09 30.87
N LYS A 26 -24.40 -7.06 30.34
CA LYS A 26 -24.34 -8.53 30.51
C LYS A 26 -25.60 -9.30 30.02
N LYS A 27 -25.56 -9.73 28.76
CA LYS A 27 -26.36 -10.79 28.08
C LYS A 27 -27.85 -10.49 27.72
N THR A 28 -28.04 -9.80 26.60
CA THR A 28 -29.24 -9.77 25.73
C THR A 28 -28.82 -9.15 24.37
N LEU A 29 -29.25 -9.51 23.16
CA LEU A 29 -29.89 -10.70 22.55
C LEU A 29 -29.15 -10.95 21.21
N TYR A 30 -28.79 -12.15 20.78
CA TYR A 30 -29.59 -13.15 20.05
C TYR A 30 -30.28 -12.67 18.74
N ILE A 31 -29.64 -13.06 17.61
CA ILE A 31 -30.18 -13.35 16.25
C ILE A 31 -30.98 -12.28 15.48
N PHE A 32 -30.39 -11.87 14.34
CA PHE A 32 -31.00 -11.84 12.99
C PHE A 32 -29.94 -12.43 12.03
N ALA A 33 -30.15 -13.57 11.36
CA ALA A 33 -30.94 -13.75 10.13
C ALA A 33 -30.41 -12.82 9.00
N ILE A 34 -29.43 -13.21 8.17
CA ILE A 34 -29.37 -14.30 7.14
C ILE A 34 -30.21 -13.99 5.88
N LEU A 35 -29.54 -14.12 4.72
CA LEU A 35 -30.03 -14.18 3.33
C LEU A 35 -30.50 -12.89 2.62
N ALA A 36 -29.66 -12.43 1.69
CA ALA A 36 -30.06 -11.60 0.53
C ALA A 36 -29.13 -11.80 -0.69
N LEU A 37 -28.61 -13.03 -0.90
CA LEU A 37 -27.84 -13.37 -2.12
C LEU A 37 -28.78 -13.93 -3.20
N ALA A 38 -29.39 -13.03 -3.96
CA ALA A 38 -30.09 -13.30 -5.22
C ALA A 38 -29.71 -12.19 -6.22
N SER A 39 -28.86 -12.47 -7.20
CA SER A 39 -29.24 -13.09 -8.49
C SER A 39 -29.44 -12.05 -9.60
N CYS A 40 -28.38 -11.29 -9.92
CA CYS A 40 -28.25 -10.64 -11.22
C CYS A 40 -27.51 -11.59 -12.17
N LYS A 41 -28.14 -11.87 -13.32
CA LYS A 41 -27.73 -12.90 -14.28
C LYS A 41 -26.61 -12.38 -15.19
N LYS A 42 -25.56 -13.18 -15.38
CA LYS A 42 -24.51 -12.91 -16.37
C LYS A 42 -24.96 -13.44 -17.73
N GLU A 43 -25.24 -12.54 -18.66
CA GLU A 43 -25.47 -12.85 -20.08
C GLU A 43 -24.55 -11.99 -20.97
N GLU A 44 -24.47 -12.33 -22.24
CA GLU A 44 -23.26 -12.17 -23.06
C GLU A 44 -23.48 -11.29 -24.30
N SER A 45 -22.38 -10.76 -24.83
CA SER A 45 -22.23 -10.23 -26.20
C SER A 45 -23.06 -9.01 -26.58
N LYS A 46 -22.36 -7.87 -26.69
CA LYS A 46 -22.11 -7.29 -28.02
C LYS A 46 -20.84 -6.43 -28.01
N VAL A 47 -19.94 -6.71 -28.96
CA VAL A 47 -18.83 -5.80 -29.27
C VAL A 47 -19.41 -4.58 -29.99
N VAL A 48 -19.17 -3.39 -29.45
CA VAL A 48 -19.36 -2.11 -30.13
C VAL A 48 -18.06 -1.34 -30.01
N GLU A 49 -17.55 -0.89 -31.15
CA GLU A 49 -16.27 -0.20 -31.32
C GLU A 49 -16.32 1.23 -30.75
N PRO A 50 -15.44 1.60 -29.79
CA PRO A 50 -15.35 2.98 -29.31
C PRO A 50 -14.26 3.74 -30.07
N LEU A 51 -14.67 4.49 -31.09
CA LEU A 51 -13.92 5.68 -31.49
C LEU A 51 -13.99 6.69 -30.32
N TYR A 52 -12.84 6.95 -29.70
CA TYR A 52 -12.64 7.84 -28.55
C TYR A 52 -13.33 9.22 -28.75
N PRO A 53 -13.76 9.93 -27.68
CA PRO A 53 -13.20 9.87 -26.32
C PRO A 53 -14.22 9.88 -25.15
N THR A 54 -13.69 9.93 -23.93
CA THR A 54 -14.16 10.65 -22.70
C THR A 54 -14.11 9.77 -21.44
N THR A 55 -13.97 10.44 -20.29
CA THR A 55 -14.20 9.97 -18.91
C THR A 55 -13.05 9.25 -18.21
N THR A 56 -12.64 9.87 -17.10
CA THR A 56 -11.97 9.23 -15.96
C THR A 56 -12.92 8.24 -15.29
N GLU A 57 -13.03 7.02 -15.81
CA GLU A 57 -13.69 5.92 -15.10
C GLU A 57 -12.69 5.22 -14.18
N GLU A 58 -12.83 5.46 -12.88
CA GLU A 58 -12.08 4.82 -11.81
C GLU A 58 -12.54 3.36 -11.62
N ILE A 59 -12.28 2.53 -12.64
CA ILE A 59 -12.28 1.08 -12.47
C ILE A 59 -11.09 0.77 -11.57
N ALA A 60 -11.35 0.55 -10.27
CA ALA A 60 -10.33 0.31 -9.26
C ALA A 60 -9.35 -0.80 -9.70
N GLN A 61 -8.17 -0.38 -10.16
CA GLN A 61 -7.15 -1.24 -10.74
C GLN A 61 -6.61 -2.18 -9.65
N THR A 62 -6.37 -3.45 -9.97
CA THR A 62 -5.76 -4.34 -8.98
C THR A 62 -4.32 -3.90 -8.71
N PRO A 63 -3.78 -4.04 -7.48
CA PRO A 63 -2.41 -3.61 -7.19
C PRO A 63 -1.36 -4.22 -8.14
N ALA A 64 -1.54 -5.47 -8.56
CA ALA A 64 -0.66 -6.10 -9.54
C ALA A 64 -0.76 -5.49 -10.95
N ALA A 65 -1.96 -5.06 -11.39
CA ALA A 65 -2.13 -4.38 -12.68
C ALA A 65 -1.58 -2.93 -12.64
N LEU A 66 -1.74 -2.22 -11.52
CA LEU A 66 -1.09 -0.93 -11.26
C LEU A 66 0.44 -1.09 -11.29
N GLY A 67 0.95 -2.13 -10.61
CA GLY A 67 2.37 -2.49 -10.66
C GLY A 67 2.86 -2.80 -12.06
N GLU A 68 2.10 -3.53 -12.87
CA GLU A 68 2.45 -3.83 -14.26
C GLU A 68 2.51 -2.57 -15.13
N GLU A 69 1.56 -1.64 -14.96
CA GLU A 69 1.54 -0.36 -15.66
C GLU A 69 2.74 0.51 -15.27
N ILE A 70 3.08 0.60 -13.99
CA ILE A 70 4.26 1.33 -13.50
C ILE A 70 5.54 0.67 -14.02
N PHE A 71 5.63 -0.66 -13.96
CA PHE A 71 6.80 -1.45 -14.35
C PHE A 71 7.16 -1.31 -15.83
N ASN A 72 6.14 -1.31 -16.70
CA ASN A 72 6.33 -1.14 -18.14
C ASN A 72 6.35 0.34 -18.58
N GLY A 73 5.63 1.20 -17.85
CA GLY A 73 5.50 2.64 -18.11
C GLY A 73 6.51 3.48 -17.33
N LYS A 74 6.04 4.28 -16.37
CA LYS A 74 6.86 5.35 -15.73
C LYS A 74 8.10 4.87 -14.96
N GLY A 75 8.15 3.62 -14.53
CA GLY A 75 9.33 2.99 -13.94
C GLY A 75 10.33 2.45 -14.97
N ASN A 76 9.89 2.16 -16.20
CA ASN A 76 10.65 1.54 -17.29
C ASN A 76 11.50 0.32 -16.85
N CYS A 77 11.04 -0.40 -15.82
CA CYS A 77 11.78 -1.45 -15.15
C CYS A 77 11.99 -2.67 -16.07
N VAL A 78 11.05 -2.89 -17.00
CA VAL A 78 11.09 -3.91 -18.06
C VAL A 78 12.36 -3.86 -18.93
N SER A 79 12.99 -2.69 -19.06
CA SER A 79 14.24 -2.51 -19.82
C SER A 79 15.43 -3.27 -19.22
N CYS A 80 15.45 -3.45 -17.89
CA CYS A 80 16.51 -4.15 -17.16
C CYS A 80 16.05 -5.51 -16.61
N HIS A 81 14.80 -5.62 -16.19
CA HIS A 81 14.23 -6.81 -15.56
C HIS A 81 13.22 -7.50 -16.47
N GLN A 82 13.30 -8.82 -16.58
CA GLN A 82 12.42 -9.63 -17.42
C GLN A 82 11.74 -10.68 -16.53
N VAL A 83 10.53 -11.12 -16.89
CA VAL A 83 9.70 -11.98 -16.01
C VAL A 83 10.44 -13.25 -15.58
N ASN A 84 11.00 -13.99 -16.54
CA ASN A 84 11.47 -15.38 -16.37
C ASN A 84 12.94 -15.62 -16.78
N LYS A 85 13.74 -14.56 -16.96
CA LYS A 85 15.16 -14.65 -17.37
C LYS A 85 15.96 -13.48 -16.80
N LYS A 86 17.24 -13.72 -16.48
CA LYS A 86 18.19 -12.63 -16.20
C LYS A 86 18.46 -11.84 -17.49
N ALA A 87 18.54 -10.52 -17.39
CA ALA A 87 18.95 -9.62 -18.45
C ALA A 87 20.08 -8.72 -17.91
N ILE A 88 19.87 -7.41 -17.83
CA ILE A 88 20.75 -6.51 -17.08
C ILE A 88 20.55 -6.77 -15.57
N GLY A 89 19.29 -6.79 -15.13
CA GLY A 89 18.89 -7.20 -13.79
C GLY A 89 18.48 -8.68 -13.69
N PRO A 90 18.38 -9.22 -12.45
CA PRO A 90 17.75 -10.52 -12.18
C PRO A 90 16.29 -10.59 -12.65
N SER A 91 15.75 -11.80 -12.84
CA SER A 91 14.37 -11.95 -13.28
C SER A 91 13.36 -11.58 -12.18
N LEU A 92 12.12 -11.27 -12.55
CA LEU A 92 11.07 -11.02 -11.56
C LEU A 92 10.77 -12.27 -10.72
N GLN A 93 10.86 -13.45 -11.31
CA GLN A 93 10.74 -14.73 -10.61
C GLN A 93 11.86 -14.94 -9.58
N ASP A 94 13.11 -14.60 -9.91
CA ASP A 94 14.23 -14.66 -8.94
C ASP A 94 14.01 -13.67 -7.79
N ILE A 95 13.64 -12.42 -8.10
CA ILE A 95 13.37 -11.38 -7.10
C ILE A 95 12.23 -11.82 -6.18
N ALA A 96 11.07 -12.15 -6.74
CA ALA A 96 9.89 -12.56 -5.99
C ALA A 96 10.16 -13.77 -5.09
N LYS A 97 10.91 -14.76 -5.61
CA LYS A 97 11.31 -15.94 -4.84
C LYS A 97 12.24 -15.56 -3.68
N ILE A 98 13.28 -14.76 -3.93
CA ILE A 98 14.27 -14.40 -2.91
C ILE A 98 13.66 -13.52 -1.81
N TYR A 99 12.78 -12.58 -2.14
CA TYR A 99 12.06 -11.78 -1.16
C TYR A 99 11.09 -12.63 -0.31
N LYS A 100 10.33 -13.54 -0.95
CA LYS A 100 9.42 -14.47 -0.28
C LYS A 100 10.15 -15.45 0.65
N ASP A 101 11.22 -16.08 0.17
CA ASP A 101 12.03 -17.05 0.93
C ASP A 101 12.74 -16.40 2.13
N LYS A 102 13.03 -15.09 2.06
CA LYS A 102 13.67 -14.32 3.14
C LYS A 102 12.69 -13.59 4.06
N GLY A 103 11.42 -13.48 3.69
CA GLY A 103 10.42 -12.68 4.42
C GLY A 103 10.75 -11.18 4.46
N ALA A 104 11.38 -10.65 3.41
CA ALA A 104 11.85 -9.26 3.35
C ALA A 104 10.80 -8.32 2.73
N ASP A 105 10.79 -7.04 3.14
CA ASP A 105 9.94 -6.01 2.53
C ASP A 105 10.61 -5.43 1.27
N MET A 106 9.94 -5.54 0.13
CA MET A 106 10.46 -5.05 -1.15
C MET A 106 10.36 -3.53 -1.28
N VAL A 107 9.36 -2.92 -0.62
CA VAL A 107 9.17 -1.47 -0.59
C VAL A 107 10.27 -0.79 0.21
N THR A 108 10.77 -1.38 1.30
CA THR A 108 11.95 -0.86 2.02
C THR A 108 13.19 -0.84 1.10
N PHE A 109 13.41 -1.87 0.29
CA PHE A 109 14.50 -1.84 -0.70
C PHE A 109 14.25 -0.82 -1.82
N LEU A 110 13.02 -0.71 -2.36
CA LEU A 110 12.69 0.28 -3.39
C LEU A 110 12.78 1.73 -2.87
N LYS A 111 12.58 1.96 -1.57
CA LYS A 111 12.90 3.21 -0.87
C LYS A 111 14.40 3.42 -0.62
N GLY A 112 15.27 2.49 -1.03
CA GLY A 112 16.72 2.56 -0.79
C GLY A 112 17.09 2.54 0.70
N GLU A 113 16.27 1.88 1.52
CA GLU A 113 16.43 1.71 2.97
C GLU A 113 16.76 0.24 3.34
N GLY A 114 16.72 -0.67 2.37
CA GLY A 114 16.97 -2.10 2.53
C GLY A 114 18.24 -2.59 1.81
N GLU A 115 18.77 -3.72 2.28
CA GLU A 115 19.96 -4.38 1.71
C GLU A 115 19.70 -5.03 0.33
N PRO A 116 20.71 -5.11 -0.57
CA PRO A 116 20.57 -5.70 -1.90
C PRO A 116 20.57 -7.23 -1.89
N ILE A 117 19.54 -7.84 -1.29
CA ILE A 117 19.46 -9.28 -0.99
C ILE A 117 19.39 -10.24 -2.20
N VAL A 118 19.30 -9.72 -3.44
CA VAL A 118 19.11 -10.50 -4.68
C VAL A 118 20.41 -10.63 -5.48
N ASP A 119 21.04 -9.50 -5.86
CA ASP A 119 22.32 -9.48 -6.57
C ASP A 119 23.16 -8.27 -6.08
N PRO A 120 23.94 -8.44 -5.00
CA PRO A 120 24.80 -7.37 -4.47
C PRO A 120 25.81 -6.82 -5.49
N SER A 121 26.20 -7.62 -6.50
CA SER A 121 27.18 -7.20 -7.50
C SER A 121 26.63 -6.13 -8.45
N GLN A 122 25.31 -6.10 -8.64
CA GLN A 122 24.61 -5.13 -9.49
C GLN A 122 23.96 -4.00 -8.68
N TYR A 123 24.21 -3.91 -7.37
CA TYR A 123 23.52 -2.96 -6.50
C TYR A 123 23.69 -1.51 -6.96
N GLU A 124 24.90 -1.05 -7.25
CA GLU A 124 25.15 0.34 -7.68
C GLU A 124 24.47 0.67 -9.03
N VAL A 125 24.21 -0.33 -9.88
CA VAL A 125 23.43 -0.16 -11.12
C VAL A 125 21.94 0.03 -10.79
N MET A 126 21.37 -0.82 -9.92
CA MET A 126 19.97 -0.71 -9.51
C MET A 126 19.68 0.57 -8.70
N LYS A 127 20.62 0.96 -7.83
CA LYS A 127 20.58 2.13 -6.94
C LYS A 127 20.40 3.45 -7.69
N ALA A 128 20.84 3.55 -8.94
CA ALA A 128 20.57 4.71 -9.80
C ALA A 128 19.05 4.94 -10.00
N ASN A 129 18.26 3.86 -10.05
CA ASN A 129 16.80 3.93 -10.22
C ASN A 129 16.07 4.38 -8.95
N PHE A 130 16.74 4.47 -7.78
CA PHE A 130 16.11 4.95 -6.54
C PHE A 130 15.64 6.41 -6.61
N VAL A 131 16.10 7.20 -7.58
CA VAL A 131 15.52 8.54 -7.85
C VAL A 131 14.08 8.42 -8.34
N ILE A 132 13.74 7.36 -9.08
CA ILE A 132 12.40 7.10 -9.61
C ILE A 132 11.50 6.55 -8.49
N THR A 133 11.95 5.50 -7.80
CA THR A 133 11.12 4.81 -6.80
C THR A 133 10.92 5.61 -5.51
N LYS A 134 11.85 6.51 -5.13
CA LYS A 134 11.64 7.47 -4.02
C LYS A 134 10.64 8.58 -4.35
N ALA A 135 10.26 8.75 -5.62
CA ALA A 135 9.23 9.69 -6.05
C ALA A 135 7.84 9.03 -6.22
N MET A 136 7.74 7.71 -6.02
CA MET A 136 6.47 6.97 -6.06
C MET A 136 5.73 7.04 -4.72
N THR A 137 4.42 6.84 -4.74
CA THR A 137 3.62 6.71 -3.52
C THR A 137 3.78 5.31 -2.89
N ASP A 138 3.38 5.14 -1.62
CA ASP A 138 3.36 3.82 -0.97
C ASP A 138 2.43 2.83 -1.69
N GLU A 139 1.34 3.30 -2.28
CA GLU A 139 0.41 2.51 -3.10
C GLU A 139 1.07 2.04 -4.41
N GLU A 140 1.80 2.93 -5.09
CA GLU A 140 2.54 2.59 -6.31
C GLU A 140 3.67 1.59 -6.05
N LEU A 141 4.37 1.75 -4.93
CA LEU A 141 5.43 0.82 -4.49
C LEU A 141 4.87 -0.54 -4.06
N LYS A 142 3.71 -0.58 -3.38
CA LYS A 142 3.01 -1.85 -3.07
C LYS A 142 2.33 -2.45 -4.31
N GLY A 143 1.99 -1.65 -5.31
CA GLY A 143 1.59 -2.13 -6.64
C GLY A 143 2.73 -2.88 -7.34
N LEU A 144 3.93 -2.26 -7.41
CA LEU A 144 5.13 -2.92 -7.92
C LEU A 144 5.46 -4.22 -7.17
N GLU A 145 5.40 -4.22 -5.83
CA GLU A 145 5.60 -5.43 -5.01
C GLU A 145 4.57 -6.53 -5.37
N ALA A 146 3.28 -6.17 -5.51
CA ALA A 146 2.23 -7.10 -5.90
C ALA A 146 2.42 -7.66 -7.32
N TYR A 147 2.87 -6.84 -8.28
CA TYR A 147 3.18 -7.29 -9.63
C TYR A 147 4.35 -8.27 -9.63
N VAL A 148 5.46 -7.96 -8.95
CA VAL A 148 6.62 -8.85 -8.86
C VAL A 148 6.21 -10.19 -8.23
N TYR A 149 5.43 -10.18 -7.13
CA TYR A 149 4.92 -11.41 -6.54
C TYR A 149 3.93 -12.19 -7.42
N SER A 150 3.18 -11.53 -8.32
CA SER A 150 2.30 -12.21 -9.28
C SER A 150 3.05 -13.05 -10.33
N THR A 151 4.36 -12.87 -10.47
CA THR A 151 5.19 -13.67 -11.39
C THR A 151 5.57 -15.05 -10.84
N LEU A 152 5.28 -15.34 -9.57
CA LEU A 152 5.62 -16.61 -8.92
C LEU A 152 4.81 -17.79 -9.51
N ASN A 153 5.55 -18.75 -10.07
CA ASN A 153 5.07 -20.09 -10.42
C ASN A 153 5.16 -21.05 -9.22
#